data_AF-A0A850R7P3-F1
#
_entry.id   AF-A0A850R7P3-F1
#
_cell.length_a   1.000
_cell.length_b   1.000
_cell.length_c   1.000
_cell.angle_alpha   90.00
_cell.angle_beta   90.00
_cell.angle_gamma   90.00
#
_symmetry.space_group_name_H-M   'P 1'
#
loop_
_entity.id
_entity.type
_entity.pdbx_description
1 polymer ?
#
loop_
_entity_poly.entity_id
_entity_poly.type
_entity_poly.pdbx_seq_one_letter_code
_entity_poly.pdbx_strand_id
1 'polypeptide(L)' 'MRTLGNIIWFLCGGVIMGLAWWFFGLLAFISIIGIPWGRACFVMGTFSFFPFGKDAISRDELTNQ' A
#
# COMPACT_ATOMS: atom_id res chain seq x y z
N MET A 1 3.63 18.06 -7.39
CA MET A 1 3.04 17.31 -8.53
C MET A 1 2.53 15.93 -8.08
N ARG A 2 1.75 15.84 -6.99
CA ARG A 2 1.33 14.56 -6.40
C ARG A 2 0.01 14.04 -7.00
N THR A 3 -0.88 14.96 -7.37
CA THR A 3 -2.21 14.67 -7.90
C THR A 3 -2.18 14.15 -9.33
N LEU A 4 -1.39 14.75 -10.23
CA LEU A 4 -1.20 14.28 -11.61
C LEU A 4 -0.61 12.87 -11.67
N GLY A 5 0.43 12.59 -10.86
CA GLY A 5 1.04 11.26 -10.77
C GLY A 5 0.07 10.21 -10.24
N ASN A 6 -0.74 10.55 -9.23
CA ASN A 6 -1.77 9.65 -8.71
C ASN A 6 -2.88 9.39 -9.74
N ILE A 7 -3.31 10.41 -10.50
CA ILE A 7 -4.36 10.28 -11.53
C ILE A 7 -3.89 9.40 -12.70
N ILE A 8 -2.68 9.62 -13.21
CA ILE A 8 -2.10 8.77 -14.27
C ILE A 8 -1.91 7.34 -13.77
N TRP A 9 -1.45 7.17 -12.54
CA TRP A 9 -1.29 5.85 -11.91
C TRP A 9 -2.63 5.14 -11.73
N PHE A 10 -3.67 5.87 -11.32
CA PHE A 10 -5.03 5.34 -11.18
C PHE A 10 -5.56 4.82 -12.52
N LEU A 11 -5.33 5.56 -13.60
CA LEU A 11 -5.74 5.20 -14.96
C LEU A 11 -4.89 4.08 -15.57
N CYS A 12 -3.61 3.98 -15.19
CA CYS A 12 -2.67 2.96 -15.66
C CYS A 12 -2.84 1.60 -14.94
N GLY A 13 -3.63 1.55 -13.86
CA GLY A 13 -3.96 0.28 -13.16
C GLY A 13 -3.48 0.20 -11.72
N GLY A 14 -3.00 1.30 -11.12
CA GLY A 14 -2.65 1.37 -9.71
C GLY A 14 -3.80 1.02 -8.76
N VAL A 15 -5.03 1.39 -9.16
CA VAL A 15 -6.25 1.04 -8.43
C VAL A 15 -6.53 -0.46 -8.44
N ILE A 16 -6.23 -1.12 -9.56
CA ILE A 16 -6.47 -2.54 -9.79
C ILE A 16 -5.50 -3.36 -8.94
N MET A 17 -4.23 -2.96 -8.91
CA MET A 17 -3.21 -3.61 -8.09
C MET A 17 -3.51 -3.47 -6.58
N GLY A 18 -3.92 -2.29 -6.14
CA GLY A 18 -4.32 -2.08 -4.74
C GLY A 18 -5.57 -2.89 -4.35
N LEU A 19 -6.58 -2.95 -5.22
CA LEU A 19 -7.79 -3.76 -5.03
C LEU A 19 -7.47 -5.27 -5.00
N ALA A 20 -6.56 -5.75 -5.85
CA ALA A 20 -6.14 -7.14 -5.85
C ALA A 20 -5.45 -7.52 -4.53
N TRP A 21 -4.60 -6.65 -4.00
CA TRP A 21 -3.96 -6.83 -2.68
C TRP A 21 -4.95 -6.80 -1.52
N TRP A 22 -5.98 -5.95 -1.59
CA TRP A 22 -7.07 -5.94 -0.62
C TRP A 22 -7.93 -7.21 -0.71
N PHE A 23 -8.22 -7.71 -1.91
CA PHE A 23 -8.96 -8.95 -2.11
C PHE A 23 -8.20 -10.16 -1.55
N PHE A 24 -6.89 -10.26 -1.84
CA PHE A 24 -6.03 -11.28 -1.24
C PHE A 24 -5.86 -11.10 0.27
N GLY A 25 -5.77 -9.86 0.76
CA GLY A 25 -5.74 -9.55 2.18
C GLY A 25 -7.02 -9.97 2.90
N LEU A 26 -8.18 -9.79 2.27
CA LEU A 26 -9.48 -10.24 2.78
C LEU A 26 -9.57 -11.77 2.79
N LEU A 27 -9.11 -12.44 1.73
CA LEU A 27 -9.01 -13.90 1.68
C LEU A 27 -8.07 -14.44 2.78
N ALA A 28 -6.92 -13.78 2.97
CA ALA A 28 -5.97 -14.11 4.02
C ALA A 28 -6.58 -13.88 5.40
N PHE A 29 -7.42 -12.87 5.58
CA PHE A 29 -8.13 -12.61 6.84
C PHE A 29 -9.23 -13.65 7.13
N ILE A 30 -9.90 -14.15 6.09
CA ILE A 30 -10.88 -15.25 6.19
C ILE A 30 -10.17 -16.57 6.56
N SER A 31 -8.93 -16.76 6.07
CA SER A 31 -8.10 -17.86 6.54
C SER A 31 -7.61 -17.55 7.97
N ILE A 32 -8.01 -18.33 8.97
CA ILE A 32 -7.57 -18.14 10.37
C ILE A 32 -6.03 -18.10 10.48
N ILE A 33 -5.33 -18.77 9.56
CA ILE A 33 -3.87 -18.84 9.44
C ILE A 33 -3.28 -17.53 8.88
N GLY A 34 -4.00 -16.82 8.01
CA GLY A 34 -3.53 -15.64 7.31
C GLY A 34 -3.82 -14.31 8.02
N ILE A 35 -4.54 -14.30 9.14
CA ILE A 35 -4.81 -13.11 9.97
C ILE A 35 -3.55 -12.25 10.23
N PRO A 36 -2.39 -12.79 10.65
CA PRO A 36 -1.18 -11.97 10.85
C PRO A 36 -0.69 -11.34 9.53
N TRP A 37 -0.90 -12.00 8.40
CA TRP A 37 -0.43 -11.54 7.09
C TRP A 37 -1.41 -10.59 6.38
N GLY A 38 -2.71 -10.70 6.66
CA GLY A 38 -3.75 -9.85 6.10
C GLY A 38 -3.51 -8.36 6.38
N ARG A 39 -3.00 -8.02 7.57
CA ARG A 39 -2.59 -6.65 7.92
C ARG A 39 -1.49 -6.12 7.00
N ALA A 40 -0.48 -6.93 6.69
CA ALA A 40 0.60 -6.55 5.77
C ALA A 40 0.08 -6.35 4.34
N CYS A 41 -0.85 -7.21 3.89
CA CYS A 41 -1.46 -7.07 2.57
C CYS A 41 -2.27 -5.78 2.41
N PHE A 42 -3.00 -5.38 3.45
CA PHE A 42 -3.71 -4.08 3.45
C PHE A 42 -2.75 -2.89 3.39
N VAL A 43 -1.64 -2.95 4.12
CA VAL A 43 -0.60 -1.89 4.10
C VAL A 43 0.03 -1.77 2.72
N MET A 44 0.38 -2.90 2.08
CA MET A 44 0.94 -2.94 0.73
C MET A 44 -0.07 -2.43 -0.30
N GLY A 45 -1.35 -2.83 -0.19
CA GLY A 45 -2.43 -2.33 -1.04
C GLY A 45 -2.54 -0.80 -0.95
N THR A 46 -2.61 -0.24 0.26
CA THR A 46 -2.66 1.21 0.47
C THR A 46 -1.42 1.93 -0.07
N PHE A 47 -0.23 1.32 0.03
CA PHE A 47 1.00 1.85 -0.58
C PHE A 47 0.94 1.83 -2.12
N SER A 48 0.39 0.77 -2.73
CA SER A 48 0.18 0.70 -4.18
C SER A 48 -0.85 1.69 -4.69
N PHE A 49 -1.86 2.08 -3.89
CA PHE A 49 -2.84 3.08 -4.27
C PHE A 49 -2.26 4.50 -4.37
N PHE A 50 -1.35 4.85 -3.46
CA PHE A 50 -0.74 6.19 -3.37
C PHE A 50 0.79 6.10 -3.33
N PRO A 51 1.46 5.73 -4.45
CA PRO A 51 2.91 5.65 -4.49
C PRO A 51 3.55 7.06 -4.43
N PHE A 52 2.85 8.09 -4.90
CA PHE A 52 3.37 9.45 -5.00
C PHE A 52 2.90 10.32 -3.83
N GLY A 53 3.81 10.58 -2.89
CA GLY A 53 3.59 11.48 -1.75
C GLY A 53 4.02 10.92 -0.40
N LYS A 54 4.52 9.67 -0.34
CA LYS A 54 5.12 9.08 0.85
C LYS A 54 6.63 9.04 0.66
N ASP A 55 7.33 9.99 1.26
CA ASP A 55 8.79 9.94 1.33
C ASP A 55 9.18 8.88 2.36
N ALA A 56 10.00 7.91 1.95
CA ALA A 56 10.59 6.93 2.85
C ALA A 56 11.72 7.61 3.64
N ILE A 57 11.34 8.34 4.69
CA ILE A 57 12.29 8.98 5.61
C ILE A 57 12.94 7.90 6.47
N SER A 58 14.28 7.92 6.50
CA SER A 58 15.05 7.03 7.37
C SER A 58 14.81 7.39 8.83
N ARG A 59 14.64 6.39 9.70
CA ARG A 59 14.47 6.60 11.15
C ARG A 59 15.70 7.26 11.79
N ASP A 60 16.85 7.19 11.12
CA ASP A 60 18.12 7.77 11.55
C ASP A 60 18.05 9.32 11.58
N GLU A 61 17.36 9.96 10.63
CA GLU A 61 17.18 11.43 10.62
C GLU A 61 16.21 11.93 11.70
N LEU A 62 15.30 11.08 12.17
CA LEU A 62 14.32 11.43 13.22
C LEU A 62 14.90 11.34 14.63
N THR A 63 15.99 10.60 14.82
CA THR A 63 16.70 10.44 16.09
C THR A 63 18.09 11.03 15.91
N ASN A 64 18.20 12.36 15.91
CA ASN A 64 19.45 13.10 15.77
C ASN A 64 20.55 12.55 16.72
N GLN A 65 21.34 11.60 16.21
CA GLN A 65 22.59 11.08 16.78
C GLN A 65 23.71 11.48 15.83
#